data_AF-A0A2M8PKF5-F1
#
_entry.id   AF-A0A2M8PKF5-F1
#
_cell.length_a   1.000
_cell.length_b   1.000
_cell.length_c   1.000
_cell.angle_alpha   90.00
_cell.angle_beta   90.00
_cell.angle_gamma   90.00
#
_symmetry.space_group_name_H-M   'P 1'
#
loop_
_entity.id
_entity.type
_entity.pdbx_description
1 polymer ?
#
loop_
_entity_poly.entity_id
_entity_poly.type
_entity_poly.pdbx_seq_one_letter_code
_entity_poly.pdbx_strand_id
1 'polypeptide(L)' 'IVSGITLVIITLIGFSAMAGTVGGGGLGDLAIRYGYQRYDVWVIVEVIVILVIFVQLVQTLGDKLAKKLRK' A
#
# COMPACT_ATOMS: atom_id res chain seq x y z
N ILE A 1 -9.78 5.47 -18.15
CA ILE A 1 -10.14 6.24 -16.92
C ILE A 1 -10.05 5.35 -15.69
N VAL A 2 -10.79 4.23 -15.60
CA VAL A 2 -10.80 3.37 -14.40
C VAL A 2 -9.42 2.85 -14.00
N SER A 3 -8.61 2.32 -14.92
CA SER A 3 -7.23 1.90 -14.61
C SER A 3 -6.33 3.06 -14.16
N GLY A 4 -6.59 4.28 -14.64
CA GLY A 4 -5.88 5.49 -14.18
C GLY A 4 -6.26 5.86 -12.75
N ILE A 5 -7.53 5.73 -12.38
CA ILE A 5 -7.99 5.92 -10.99
C ILE A 5 -7.37 4.85 -10.08
N THR A 6 -7.34 3.60 -10.52
CA THR A 6 -6.67 2.51 -9.79
C THR A 6 -5.21 2.82 -9.54
N LEU A 7 -4.49 3.31 -10.55
CA LEU A 7 -3.09 3.70 -10.42
C LEU A 7 -2.92 4.85 -9.41
N VAL A 8 -3.76 5.89 -9.48
CA VAL A 8 -3.71 7.01 -8.53
C VAL A 8 -3.91 6.50 -7.09
N ILE A 9 -4.87 5.62 -6.86
CA ILE A 9 -5.11 5.03 -5.53
C ILE A 9 -3.87 4.26 -5.05
N ILE A 10 -3.28 3.42 -5.90
CA ILE A 10 -2.05 2.67 -5.56
C ILE A 10 -0.90 3.64 -5.23
N THR A 11 -0.73 4.71 -6.00
CA THR A 11 0.32 5.70 -5.73
C THR A 11 0.09 6.46 -4.41
N LEU A 12 -1.16 6.75 -4.04
CA LEU A 12 -1.49 7.37 -2.74
C LEU A 12 -1.18 6.43 -1.57
N ILE A 13 -1.42 5.13 -1.72
CA ILE A 13 -1.03 4.12 -0.73
C ILE A 13 0.50 4.11 -0.55
N GLY A 14 1.25 4.14 -1.66
CA GLY A 14 2.71 4.26 -1.63
C GLY A 14 3.20 5.55 -0.96
N PHE A 15 2.56 6.68 -1.25
CA PHE A 15 2.85 7.94 -0.58
C PHE A 15 2.54 7.91 0.91
N SER A 16 1.45 7.26 1.33
CA SER A 16 1.14 7.07 2.76
C SER A 16 2.19 6.21 3.47
N ALA A 17 2.69 5.15 2.83
CA ALA A 17 3.79 4.36 3.37
C ALA A 17 5.08 5.19 3.50
N MET A 18 5.42 6.00 2.50
CA MET A 18 6.57 6.90 2.58
C MET A 18 6.36 8.03 3.61
N ALA A 19 5.13 8.53 3.78
CA ALA A 19 4.80 9.53 4.79
C ALA A 19 5.08 9.04 6.22
N GLY A 20 5.01 7.73 6.46
CA GLY A 20 5.41 7.12 7.72
C GLY A 20 6.88 7.38 8.10
N THR A 21 7.78 7.60 7.12
CA THR A 21 9.20 7.89 7.39
C THR A 21 9.44 9.32 7.89
N VAL A 22 8.56 10.25 7.53
CA VAL A 22 8.61 11.68 7.93
C VAL A 22 7.68 11.98 9.11
N GLY A 23 7.14 10.96 9.77
CA GLY A 23 6.27 11.11 10.94
C GLY A 23 4.80 11.44 10.62
N GLY A 24 4.37 11.28 9.36
CA GLY A 24 2.98 11.49 8.91
C GLY A 24 2.00 10.38 9.28
N GLY A 25 2.46 9.33 9.99
CA GLY A 25 1.64 8.18 10.39
C GLY A 25 1.38 7.17 9.26
N GLY A 26 0.56 6.14 9.55
CA GLY A 26 0.18 5.09 8.61
C GLY A 26 0.99 3.79 8.73
N LEU A 27 0.81 2.87 7.78
CA LEU A 27 1.46 1.55 7.80
C LEU A 27 3.01 1.67 7.75
N GLY A 28 3.54 2.69 7.07
CA GLY A 28 4.98 2.95 7.05
C GLY A 28 5.56 3.39 8.39
N ASP A 29 4.78 4.08 9.23
CA ASP A 29 5.20 4.47 10.58
C ASP A 29 5.35 3.23 11.47
N LEU A 30 4.49 2.23 11.32
CA LEU A 30 4.61 0.95 12.02
C LEU A 30 5.89 0.20 11.60
N ALA A 31 6.18 0.11 10.31
CA ALA A 31 7.40 -0.52 9.82
C ALA A 31 8.67 0.20 10.33
N ILE A 32 8.66 1.54 10.36
CA ILE A 32 9.81 2.31 10.85
C ILE A 32 9.96 2.16 12.37
N ARG A 33 8.90 2.37 13.15
CA ARG A 33 8.98 2.42 14.61
C ARG A 33 9.13 1.05 15.26
N TYR A 34 8.36 0.07 14.79
CA TYR A 34 8.34 -1.25 15.40
C TYR A 34 9.26 -2.23 14.71
N GLY A 35 9.50 -2.06 13.41
CA GLY A 35 10.42 -2.88 12.65
C GLY A 35 11.84 -2.31 12.66
N TYR A 36 12.07 -1.21 11.93
CA TYR A 36 13.41 -0.68 11.68
C TYR A 36 14.10 -0.16 12.95
N GLN A 37 13.44 0.68 13.75
CA GLN A 37 14.02 1.28 14.96
C GLN A 37 14.32 0.23 16.05
N ARG A 38 13.58 -0.87 16.07
CA ARG A 38 13.79 -1.98 17.02
C ARG A 38 14.62 -3.13 16.42
N TYR A 39 15.06 -2.99 15.17
CA TYR A 39 15.71 -4.05 14.39
C TYR A 39 14.91 -5.37 14.35
N ASP A 40 13.57 -5.28 14.43
CA ASP A 40 12.67 -6.42 14.33
C ASP A 40 12.27 -6.63 12.86
N VAL A 41 13.01 -7.52 12.20
CA VAL A 41 12.81 -7.84 10.78
C VAL A 41 11.45 -8.49 10.54
N TRP A 42 10.89 -9.21 11.51
CA TRP A 42 9.59 -9.86 11.35
C TRP A 42 8.48 -8.84 11.18
N VAL A 43 8.49 -7.77 11.99
CA VAL A 43 7.53 -6.68 11.88
C VAL A 43 7.64 -5.94 10.54
N ILE A 44 8.86 -5.73 10.04
CA ILE A 44 9.06 -5.11 8.71
C ILE A 44 8.40 -5.97 7.62
N VAL A 45 8.62 -7.29 7.66
CA VAL A 45 8.05 -8.23 6.70
C VAL A 45 6.53 -8.28 6.80
N GLU A 46 5.96 -8.31 8.00
CA GLU A 46 4.51 -8.29 8.20
C GLU A 46 3.86 -7.05 7.56
N VAL A 47 4.44 -5.87 7.78
CA VAL A 47 3.93 -4.63 7.18
C VAL A 47 4.03 -4.66 5.66
N ILE A 48 5.13 -5.16 5.09
CA ILE A 48 5.29 -5.32 3.64
C ILE A 48 4.21 -6.25 3.08
N VAL A 49 3.96 -7.39 3.72
CA VAL A 49 2.93 -8.35 3.30
C VAL A 49 1.54 -7.70 3.31
N ILE A 50 1.22 -6.95 4.36
CA ILE A 50 -0.06 -6.21 4.46
C ILE A 50 -0.19 -5.21 3.31
N LEU A 51 0.86 -4.43 3.02
CA LEU A 51 0.85 -3.46 1.91
C LEU A 51 0.67 -4.14 0.55
N VAL A 52 1.36 -5.24 0.30
CA VAL A 52 1.25 -6.01 -0.95
C VAL A 52 -0.16 -6.55 -1.14
N ILE A 53 -0.75 -7.14 -0.10
CA ILE A 53 -2.13 -7.65 -0.14
C ILE A 53 -3.09 -6.50 -0.44
N PHE A 54 -2.91 -5.35 0.20
CA PHE A 54 -3.78 -4.20 0.01
C PHE A 54 -3.72 -3.66 -1.43
N VAL A 55 -2.51 -3.51 -1.98
CA VAL A 55 -2.30 -3.12 -3.37
C VAL A 55 -2.93 -4.13 -4.32
N GLN A 56 -2.75 -5.43 -4.09
CA GLN A 56 -3.35 -6.48 -4.92
C GLN A 56 -4.88 -6.46 -4.89
N LEU A 57 -5.49 -6.18 -3.73
CA LEU A 57 -6.94 -6.04 -3.62
C LEU A 57 -7.44 -4.86 -4.48
N VAL A 58 -6.81 -3.69 -4.35
CA VAL A 58 -7.16 -2.51 -5.14
C VAL A 58 -6.97 -2.77 -6.64
N GLN A 59 -5.87 -3.41 -7.01
CA GLN A 59 -5.58 -3.72 -8.41
C GLN A 59 -6.57 -4.72 -9.01
N THR A 60 -6.85 -5.80 -8.29
CA THR A 60 -7.84 -6.81 -8.72
C THR A 60 -9.23 -6.21 -8.87
N LEU A 61 -9.63 -5.32 -7.96
CA LEU A 61 -10.90 -4.60 -8.05
C LEU A 61 -10.93 -3.63 -9.24
N GLY A 62 -9.86 -2.87 -9.43
CA GLY A 62 -9.70 -1.96 -10.56
C GLY A 62 -9.79 -2.68 -11.90
N ASP A 63 -9.08 -3.81 -12.04
CA ASP A 63 -9.07 -4.62 -13.25
C ASP A 63 -10.43 -5.27 -13.53
N LYS A 64 -11.10 -5.80 -12.48
CA LYS A 64 -12.47 -6.33 -12.61
C LYS A 64 -13.45 -5.27 -13.05
N LEU A 65 -13.39 -4.08 -12.47
CA LEU A 65 -14.27 -2.97 -12.80
C LEU A 65 -13.99 -2.44 -14.22
N ALA A 66 -12.73 -2.28 -14.59
CA ALA A 66 -12.32 -1.90 -15.93
C ALA A 66 -12.81 -2.91 -16.98
N LYS A 67 -12.68 -4.22 -16.70
CA LYS A 67 -13.15 -5.29 -17.59
C LYS A 67 -14.67 -5.31 -17.72
N LYS A 68 -15.41 -5.00 -16.66
CA LYS A 68 -16.88 -4.91 -16.67
C LYS A 68 -17.39 -3.71 -17.47
N LEU A 69 -16.66 -2.58 -17.45
CA LEU A 69 -17.03 -1.37 -18.18
C LEU A 69 -16.57 -1.36 -19.65
N ARG A 70 -15.56 -2.18 -19.98
CA ARG A 70 -15.10 -2.38 -21.37
C ARG A 70 -15.95 -3.39 -22.14
N LYS A 71 -16.90 -4.05 -21.47
CA LYS A 71 -17.87 -4.99 -22.04
C LYS A 71 -19.25 -4.34 -22.01
#